data_AF-A0A1G1FMI7-F1
#
_entry.id   AF-A0A1G1FMI7-F1
#
_cell.length_a   1.000
_cell.length_b   1.000
_cell.length_c   1.000
_cell.angle_alpha   90.00
_cell.angle_beta   90.00
_cell.angle_gamma   90.00
#
_symmetry.space_group_name_H-M   'P 1'
#
loop_
_entity.id
_entity.type
_entity.pdbx_description
1 polymer ?
#
loop_
_entity_poly.entity_id
_entity_poly.type
_entity_poly.pdbx_seq_one_letter_code
_entity_poly.pdbx_strand_id
1 'polypeptide(L)'
;MYKKILTAVNEHLNSEVTARYAMNLARICGARLYLCFVAEKEMTASTINRAKEAVKRIFLEAEKIGIEIEAITETGDPVRKVGELVRGERIDIVFASTRKEDIERRFFAGTIARRLSLSLPCSMAIVRVVHTGRIHPKEILVPLKARIDHVEERAYFTAKIAQAFGSEVFIFHSPETVSKFFHGEIHLTPIEWAENLPKDISDFMEHMKRYRIAHAGRSVPGSIGRMITIEAFSKRHDLIIMGARQRSMLSSILKGNPVEEVLRNTPCDLIILKPRREG
;
A
#
# COMPACT_ATOMS: atom_id res chain seq x y z
N MET A 1 4.62 2.78 -15.97
CA MET A 1 4.36 1.42 -15.45
C MET A 1 2.86 1.16 -15.38
N TYR A 2 2.11 1.90 -14.55
CA TYR A 2 0.66 1.76 -14.45
C TYR A 2 -0.06 2.64 -15.48
N LYS A 3 -0.88 2.01 -16.35
CA LYS A 3 -1.73 2.66 -17.35
C LYS A 3 -3.22 2.45 -17.06
N LYS A 4 -3.57 1.33 -16.41
CA LYS A 4 -4.93 1.00 -15.95
C LYS A 4 -4.91 0.64 -14.48
N ILE A 5 -5.62 1.42 -13.67
CA ILE A 5 -5.69 1.28 -12.22
C ILE A 5 -7.13 0.95 -11.84
N LEU A 6 -7.32 -0.07 -11.01
CA LEU A 6 -8.64 -0.41 -10.47
C LEU A 6 -8.66 -0.18 -8.97
N THR A 7 -9.76 0.33 -8.43
CA THR A 7 -10.01 0.38 -6.99
C THR A 7 -11.35 -0.23 -6.64
N ALA A 8 -11.35 -1.11 -5.64
CA ALA A 8 -12.58 -1.69 -5.10
C ALA A 8 -13.21 -0.74 -4.07
N VAL A 9 -14.47 -0.36 -4.30
CA VAL A 9 -15.24 0.56 -3.46
C VAL A 9 -16.43 -0.20 -2.85
N ASN A 10 -16.70 0.04 -1.57
CA ASN A 10 -17.83 -0.52 -0.85
C ASN A 10 -18.53 0.57 -0.01
N GLU A 11 -19.41 0.19 0.92
CA GLU A 11 -20.17 1.13 1.74
C GLU A 11 -19.35 1.79 2.87
N HIS A 12 -18.09 1.42 3.04
CA HIS A 12 -17.24 1.88 4.14
C HIS A 12 -16.29 3.00 3.69
N LEU A 13 -16.12 3.99 4.57
CA LEU A 13 -15.26 5.17 4.34
C LEU A 13 -13.81 4.82 4.01
N ASN A 14 -13.28 3.72 4.56
CA ASN A 14 -11.91 3.29 4.26
C ASN A 14 -11.74 2.94 2.77
N SER A 15 -12.77 2.43 2.10
CA SER A 15 -12.72 2.15 0.66
C SER A 15 -12.70 3.43 -0.18
N GLU A 16 -13.39 4.49 0.26
CA GLU A 16 -13.34 5.80 -0.38
C GLU A 16 -11.95 6.45 -0.23
N VAL A 17 -11.36 6.36 0.97
CA VAL A 17 -9.98 6.83 1.19
C VAL A 17 -8.98 6.04 0.34
N THR A 18 -9.12 4.72 0.26
CA THR A 18 -8.34 3.88 -0.67
C THR A 18 -8.51 4.32 -2.13
N ALA A 19 -9.73 4.62 -2.55
CA ALA A 19 -10.00 5.08 -3.91
C ALA A 19 -9.34 6.44 -4.21
N ARG A 20 -9.21 7.32 -3.21
CA ARG A 20 -8.48 8.59 -3.36
C ARG A 20 -6.96 8.40 -3.52
N TYR A 21 -6.36 7.40 -2.88
CA TYR A 21 -4.98 7.02 -3.17
C TYR A 21 -4.83 6.51 -4.62
N ALA A 22 -5.75 5.65 -5.07
CA ALA A 22 -5.76 5.14 -6.45
C ALA A 22 -5.95 6.25 -7.47
N MET A 23 -6.85 7.19 -7.20
CA MET A 23 -7.14 8.36 -8.04
C MET A 23 -5.93 9.30 -8.16
N ASN A 24 -5.24 9.57 -7.06
CA ASN A 24 -4.02 10.38 -7.07
C ASN A 24 -2.89 9.70 -7.84
N LEU A 25 -2.74 8.38 -7.70
CA LEU A 25 -1.82 7.61 -8.53
C LEU A 25 -2.21 7.65 -10.01
N ALA A 26 -3.50 7.55 -10.33
CA ALA A 26 -4.00 7.63 -11.70
C ALA A 26 -3.68 8.98 -12.34
N ARG A 27 -3.95 10.08 -11.62
CA ARG A 27 -3.63 11.44 -12.05
C ARG A 27 -2.16 11.62 -12.40
N ILE A 28 -1.25 11.25 -11.49
CA ILE A 28 0.19 11.46 -11.69
C ILE A 28 0.80 10.53 -12.75
N CYS A 29 0.15 9.39 -13.02
CA CYS A 29 0.57 8.46 -14.06
C CYS A 29 -0.08 8.74 -15.43
N GLY A 30 -1.10 9.60 -15.50
CA GLY A 30 -1.96 9.71 -16.68
C GLY A 30 -2.67 8.40 -17.01
N ALA A 31 -3.06 7.64 -15.99
CA ALA A 31 -3.67 6.33 -16.12
C ALA A 31 -5.20 6.42 -16.07
N ARG A 32 -5.88 5.48 -16.74
CA ARG A 32 -7.32 5.28 -16.62
C ARG A 32 -7.65 4.65 -15.27
N LEU A 33 -8.66 5.18 -14.59
CA LEU A 33 -9.17 4.68 -13.32
C LEU A 33 -10.46 3.88 -13.51
N TYR A 34 -10.51 2.69 -12.92
CA TYR A 34 -11.70 1.85 -12.86
C TYR A 34 -12.19 1.79 -11.41
N LEU A 35 -13.41 2.24 -11.14
CA LEU A 35 -14.10 2.02 -9.88
C LEU A 35 -14.91 0.73 -9.98
N CYS A 36 -14.71 -0.21 -9.06
CA CYS A 36 -15.47 -1.45 -9.02
C CYS A 36 -16.22 -1.58 -7.70
N PHE A 37 -17.54 -1.73 -7.77
CA PHE A 37 -18.37 -2.17 -6.66
C PHE A 37 -18.99 -3.53 -7.01
N VAL A 38 -18.86 -4.51 -6.10
CA VAL A 38 -19.48 -5.82 -6.25
C VAL A 38 -20.53 -6.00 -5.16
N ALA A 39 -21.80 -6.08 -5.56
CA ALA A 39 -22.90 -6.39 -4.67
C ALA A 39 -22.96 -7.90 -4.38
N GLU A 40 -22.71 -8.29 -3.14
CA GLU A 40 -22.92 -9.67 -2.69
C GLU A 40 -24.43 -9.94 -2.55
N LYS A 41 -24.84 -11.20 -2.75
CA LYS A 41 -26.27 -11.60 -2.77
C LYS A 41 -27.02 -11.26 -1.48
N GLU A 42 -26.31 -11.21 -0.36
CA GLU A 42 -26.87 -10.99 0.98
C GLU A 42 -26.88 -9.51 1.39
N MET A 43 -26.42 -8.60 0.52
CA MET A 43 -26.41 -7.17 0.83
C MET A 43 -27.82 -6.58 0.82
N THR A 44 -28.14 -5.79 1.84
CA THR A 44 -29.38 -5.01 1.88
C THR A 44 -29.38 -3.90 0.83
N ALA A 45 -30.56 -3.47 0.38
CA ALA A 45 -30.71 -2.32 -0.51
C ALA A 45 -30.07 -1.04 0.05
N SER A 46 -30.15 -0.83 1.38
CA SER A 46 -29.51 0.30 2.05
C SER A 46 -27.97 0.25 1.92
N THR A 47 -27.37 -0.92 2.10
CA THR A 47 -25.92 -1.11 1.93
C THR A 47 -25.49 -0.87 0.49
N ILE A 48 -26.24 -1.42 -0.48
CA ILE A 48 -25.99 -1.21 -1.91
C ILE A 48 -26.05 0.28 -2.26
N ASN A 49 -27.05 1.01 -1.76
CA ASN A 49 -27.19 2.45 -2.00
C ASN A 49 -26.02 3.24 -1.42
N ARG A 50 -25.58 2.94 -0.19
CA ARG A 50 -24.39 3.59 0.39
C ARG A 50 -23.13 3.36 -0.45
N ALA A 51 -22.92 2.15 -0.95
CA ALA A 51 -21.79 1.83 -1.81
C ALA A 51 -21.87 2.57 -3.17
N LYS A 52 -23.06 2.62 -3.78
CA LYS A 52 -23.27 3.39 -5.02
C LYS A 52 -23.01 4.89 -4.82
N GLU A 53 -23.43 5.46 -3.70
CA GLU A 53 -23.14 6.85 -3.35
C GLU A 53 -21.63 7.08 -3.14
N ALA A 54 -20.92 6.13 -2.52
CA ALA A 54 -19.46 6.18 -2.41
C ALA A 54 -18.77 6.17 -3.79
N VAL A 55 -19.18 5.27 -4.69
CA VAL A 55 -18.69 5.23 -6.09
C VAL A 55 -18.96 6.56 -6.79
N LYS A 56 -20.18 7.10 -6.66
CA LYS A 56 -20.57 8.38 -7.28
C LYS A 56 -19.72 9.55 -6.80
N ARG A 57 -19.44 9.64 -5.49
CA ARG A 57 -18.56 10.69 -4.94
C ARG A 57 -17.17 10.66 -5.56
N ILE A 58 -16.55 9.48 -5.61
CA ILE A 58 -15.20 9.32 -6.19
C ILE A 58 -15.24 9.58 -7.70
N PHE A 59 -16.29 9.14 -8.39
CA PHE A 59 -16.44 9.36 -9.83
C PHE A 59 -16.44 10.85 -10.17
N LEU A 60 -17.30 11.62 -9.52
CA LEU A 60 -17.39 13.07 -9.71
C LEU A 60 -16.09 13.80 -9.31
N GLU A 61 -15.42 13.34 -8.25
CA GLU A 61 -14.13 13.89 -7.81
C GLU A 61 -13.05 13.69 -8.88
N ALA A 62 -12.99 12.51 -9.48
CA ALA A 62 -12.02 12.16 -10.52
C ALA A 62 -12.29 12.89 -11.86
N GLU A 63 -13.56 13.01 -12.28
CA GLU A 63 -13.94 13.77 -13.46
C GLU A 63 -13.54 15.25 -13.32
N LYS A 64 -13.78 15.84 -12.14
CA LYS A 64 -13.43 17.24 -11.86
C LYS A 64 -11.94 17.53 -12.03
N ILE A 65 -11.07 16.55 -11.80
CA ILE A 65 -9.61 16.67 -11.94
C ILE A 65 -9.08 16.05 -13.26
N GLY A 66 -9.96 15.70 -14.19
CA GLY A 66 -9.62 15.31 -15.56
C GLY A 66 -9.04 13.90 -15.71
N ILE A 67 -9.36 12.97 -14.81
CA ILE A 67 -8.95 11.57 -14.93
C ILE A 67 -9.93 10.81 -15.84
N GLU A 68 -9.43 10.05 -16.80
CA GLU A 68 -10.24 9.08 -17.54
C GLU A 68 -10.75 8.01 -16.58
N ILE A 69 -12.07 7.94 -16.39
CA ILE A 69 -12.67 7.11 -15.34
C ILE A 69 -13.87 6.30 -15.83
N GLU A 70 -13.98 5.07 -15.33
CA GLU A 70 -15.12 4.18 -15.54
C GLU A 70 -15.61 3.60 -14.21
N ALA A 71 -16.92 3.57 -14.00
CA ALA A 71 -17.54 2.96 -12.82
C ALA A 71 -18.30 1.69 -13.21
N ILE A 72 -17.95 0.57 -12.58
CA ILE A 72 -18.49 -0.76 -12.86
C ILE A 72 -19.16 -1.30 -11.60
N THR A 73 -20.42 -1.67 -11.73
CA THR A 73 -21.19 -2.33 -10.67
C THR A 73 -21.56 -3.75 -11.09
N GLU A 74 -21.09 -4.73 -10.32
CA GLU A 74 -21.33 -6.15 -10.55
C GLU A 74 -22.11 -6.78 -9.40
N THR A 75 -22.69 -7.96 -9.62
CA THR A 75 -23.30 -8.78 -8.56
C THR A 75 -22.61 -10.14 -8.48
N GLY A 76 -22.20 -10.57 -7.28
CA GLY A 76 -21.58 -11.89 -7.08
C GLY A 76 -20.50 -11.93 -6.01
N ASP A 77 -19.59 -12.92 -6.10
CA ASP A 77 -18.41 -13.01 -5.22
C ASP A 77 -17.38 -11.94 -5.62
N PRO A 78 -16.94 -11.06 -4.70
CA PRO A 78 -16.03 -9.96 -5.00
C PRO A 78 -14.68 -10.42 -5.56
N VAL A 79 -14.13 -11.54 -5.06
CA VAL A 79 -12.83 -12.03 -5.51
C VAL A 79 -12.90 -12.51 -6.96
N ARG A 80 -13.96 -13.23 -7.32
CA ARG A 80 -14.21 -13.69 -8.68
C ARG A 80 -14.44 -12.53 -9.63
N LYS A 81 -15.35 -11.61 -9.28
CA LYS A 81 -15.75 -10.48 -10.14
C LYS A 81 -14.60 -9.49 -10.38
N VAL A 82 -13.86 -9.12 -9.33
CA VAL A 82 -12.66 -8.28 -9.49
C VAL A 82 -11.61 -9.02 -10.32
N GLY A 83 -11.42 -10.33 -10.13
CA GLY A 83 -10.49 -11.13 -10.94
C GLY A 83 -10.86 -11.23 -12.43
N GLU A 84 -12.15 -11.35 -12.74
CA GLU A 84 -12.68 -11.29 -14.11
C GLU A 84 -12.38 -9.93 -14.75
N LEU A 85 -12.68 -8.85 -14.05
CA LEU A 85 -12.42 -7.49 -14.52
C LEU A 85 -10.93 -7.20 -14.73
N VAL A 86 -10.07 -7.62 -13.80
CA VAL A 86 -8.61 -7.49 -13.91
C VAL A 86 -8.07 -8.18 -15.16
N ARG A 87 -8.58 -9.37 -15.49
CA ARG A 87 -8.17 -10.11 -16.70
C ARG A 87 -8.72 -9.50 -17.98
N GLY A 88 -10.01 -9.14 -17.99
CA GLY A 88 -10.68 -8.56 -19.15
C GLY A 88 -10.07 -7.23 -19.56
N GLU A 89 -9.90 -6.33 -18.59
CA GLU A 89 -9.38 -4.98 -18.84
C GLU A 89 -7.85 -4.89 -18.86
N ARG A 90 -7.15 -5.96 -18.47
CA ARG A 90 -5.69 -5.98 -18.30
C ARG A 90 -5.23 -4.89 -17.33
N ILE A 91 -5.82 -4.90 -16.14
CA ILE A 91 -5.48 -3.95 -15.06
C ILE A 91 -4.04 -4.17 -14.61
N ASP A 92 -3.28 -3.06 -14.45
CA ASP A 92 -1.88 -3.11 -14.03
C ASP A 92 -1.74 -3.19 -12.50
N ILE A 93 -2.60 -2.46 -11.77
CA ILE A 93 -2.61 -2.44 -10.31
C ILE A 93 -4.03 -2.30 -9.74
N VAL A 94 -4.31 -3.07 -8.69
CA VAL A 94 -5.56 -3.02 -7.91
C VAL A 94 -5.33 -2.40 -6.55
N PHE A 95 -6.18 -1.46 -6.16
CA PHE A 95 -6.29 -0.92 -4.82
C PHE A 95 -7.46 -1.57 -4.09
N ALA A 96 -7.22 -2.07 -2.87
CA ALA A 96 -8.28 -2.56 -2.00
C ALA A 96 -8.02 -2.20 -0.55
N SER A 97 -9.08 -1.87 0.17
CA SER A 97 -9.00 -1.51 1.58
C SER A 97 -9.03 -2.75 2.48
N THR A 98 -8.43 -2.65 3.67
CA THR A 98 -8.59 -3.62 4.76
C THR A 98 -8.91 -2.90 6.08
N ARG A 99 -9.84 -3.45 6.86
CA ARG A 99 -10.33 -2.85 8.11
C ARG A 99 -9.69 -3.47 9.35
N LYS A 100 -9.71 -2.74 10.47
CA LYS A 100 -9.16 -3.23 11.74
C LYS A 100 -9.97 -4.42 12.18
N GLU A 101 -11.28 -4.27 12.10
CA GLU A 101 -12.27 -5.23 12.52
C GLU A 101 -12.14 -6.50 11.71
N ASP A 102 -11.87 -6.41 10.41
CA ASP A 102 -11.64 -7.57 9.55
C ASP A 102 -10.33 -8.28 9.93
N ILE A 103 -9.26 -7.53 10.20
CA ILE A 103 -7.97 -8.09 10.63
C ILE A 103 -8.07 -8.71 12.03
N GLU A 104 -8.83 -8.11 12.95
CA GLU A 104 -8.99 -8.62 14.31
C GLU A 104 -9.91 -9.85 14.37
N ARG A 105 -11.02 -9.83 13.60
CA ARG A 105 -12.00 -10.93 13.58
C ARG A 105 -11.57 -12.11 12.74
N ARG A 106 -10.95 -11.86 11.59
CA ARG A 106 -10.66 -12.89 10.57
C ARG A 106 -9.17 -13.16 10.40
N PHE A 107 -8.32 -12.52 11.21
CA PHE A 107 -6.91 -12.35 10.93
C PHE A 107 -6.69 -11.65 9.57
N PHE A 108 -5.48 -11.21 9.25
CA PHE A 108 -5.22 -10.76 7.88
C PHE A 108 -5.56 -11.86 6.85
N ALA A 109 -5.44 -13.13 7.28
CA ALA A 109 -5.76 -14.37 6.58
C ALA A 109 -7.13 -14.40 5.89
N GLY A 110 -8.20 -14.00 6.57
CA GLY A 110 -9.56 -14.12 6.08
C GLY A 110 -10.11 -12.90 5.34
N THR A 111 -9.27 -11.90 5.04
CA THR A 111 -9.73 -10.66 4.39
C THR A 111 -9.88 -10.82 2.87
N ILE A 112 -10.86 -10.12 2.27
CA ILE A 112 -11.04 -10.07 0.80
C ILE A 112 -9.77 -9.50 0.14
N ALA A 113 -9.18 -8.45 0.73
CA ALA A 113 -7.94 -7.87 0.24
C ALA A 113 -6.80 -8.89 0.17
N ARG A 114 -6.63 -9.75 1.19
CA ARG A 114 -5.65 -10.83 1.12
C ARG A 114 -6.01 -11.87 0.05
N ARG A 115 -7.27 -12.32 -0.03
CA ARG A 115 -7.70 -13.29 -1.06
C ARG A 115 -7.40 -12.78 -2.47
N LEU A 116 -7.72 -11.52 -2.76
CA LEU A 116 -7.36 -10.83 -4.01
C LEU A 116 -5.84 -10.81 -4.22
N SER A 117 -5.05 -10.48 -3.20
CA SER A 117 -3.58 -10.41 -3.32
C SER A 117 -2.94 -11.76 -3.66
N LEU A 118 -3.63 -12.87 -3.40
CA LEU A 118 -3.14 -14.21 -3.72
C LEU A 118 -3.59 -14.66 -5.11
N SER A 119 -4.75 -14.21 -5.59
CA SER A 119 -5.39 -14.67 -6.83
C SER A 119 -5.16 -13.78 -8.05
N LEU A 120 -4.90 -12.48 -7.85
CA LEU A 120 -4.79 -11.53 -8.96
C LEU A 120 -3.46 -11.67 -9.71
N PRO A 121 -3.46 -11.56 -11.06
CA PRO A 121 -2.26 -11.64 -11.90
C PRO A 121 -1.51 -10.30 -12.04
N CYS A 122 -1.98 -9.24 -11.38
CA CYS A 122 -1.44 -7.89 -11.46
C CYS A 122 -0.88 -7.44 -10.10
N SER A 123 -0.32 -6.23 -10.05
CA SER A 123 0.12 -5.64 -8.80
C SER A 123 -1.08 -5.30 -7.92
N MET A 124 -0.87 -5.25 -6.60
CA MET A 124 -1.92 -4.89 -5.65
C MET A 124 -1.40 -4.00 -4.53
N ALA A 125 -2.10 -2.90 -4.30
CA ALA A 125 -1.94 -2.01 -3.16
C ALA A 125 -3.05 -2.29 -2.14
N ILE A 126 -2.69 -2.88 -1.00
CA ILE A 126 -3.62 -3.11 0.10
C ILE A 126 -3.49 -1.95 1.07
N VAL A 127 -4.60 -1.24 1.29
CA VAL A 127 -4.60 0.00 2.07
C VAL A 127 -5.31 -0.22 3.39
N ARG A 128 -4.58 0.03 4.48
CA ARG A 128 -5.11 0.09 5.84
C ARG A 128 -5.29 1.56 6.19
N VAL A 129 -6.54 1.99 6.27
CA VAL A 129 -6.89 3.37 6.65
C VAL A 129 -7.02 3.45 8.16
N VAL A 130 -6.27 4.36 8.76
CA VAL A 130 -6.31 4.70 10.19
C VAL A 130 -6.98 6.07 10.37
N HIS A 131 -6.70 7.02 9.49
CA HIS A 131 -7.22 8.39 9.58
C HIS A 131 -8.07 8.74 8.36
N THR A 132 -9.40 8.84 8.53
CA THR A 132 -10.32 9.14 7.43
C THR A 132 -10.33 10.61 7.00
N GLY A 133 -9.80 11.52 7.82
CA GLY A 133 -9.83 12.98 7.57
C GLY A 133 -8.52 13.60 7.07
N ARG A 134 -7.43 12.83 6.95
CA ARG A 134 -6.10 13.32 6.53
C ARG A 134 -5.52 12.47 5.42
N ILE A 135 -5.92 12.75 4.17
CA ILE A 135 -5.51 11.99 2.97
C ILE A 135 -4.40 12.73 2.20
N HIS A 136 -3.58 13.52 2.89
CA HIS A 136 -2.48 14.28 2.29
C HIS A 136 -1.21 14.04 3.10
N PRO A 137 -0.55 12.88 2.92
CA PRO A 137 0.66 12.57 3.68
C PRO A 137 1.76 13.56 3.31
N LYS A 138 2.38 14.20 4.30
CA LYS A 138 3.54 15.08 4.08
C LYS A 138 4.83 14.29 4.01
N GLU A 139 4.91 13.22 4.79
CA GLU A 139 6.08 12.33 4.81
C GLU A 139 5.64 10.86 4.76
N ILE A 140 6.31 10.10 3.89
CA ILE A 140 6.07 8.68 3.66
C ILE A 140 7.21 7.88 4.28
N LEU A 141 6.91 7.08 5.30
CA LEU A 141 7.84 6.10 5.84
C LEU A 141 7.91 4.88 4.91
N VAL A 142 9.12 4.51 4.49
CA VAL A 142 9.37 3.35 3.62
C VAL A 142 10.31 2.38 4.33
N PRO A 143 9.77 1.36 5.03
CA PRO A 143 10.57 0.32 5.63
C PRO A 143 11.16 -0.62 4.57
N LEU A 144 12.49 -0.72 4.53
CA LEU A 144 13.21 -1.58 3.60
C LEU A 144 14.06 -2.62 4.34
N LYS A 145 13.92 -3.87 3.90
CA LYS A 145 14.78 -4.98 4.30
C LYS A 145 15.55 -5.45 3.06
N ALA A 146 16.84 -5.77 3.24
CA ALA A 146 17.68 -6.33 2.19
C ALA A 146 16.99 -7.52 1.48
N ARG A 147 17.34 -7.70 0.20
CA ARG A 147 16.70 -8.63 -0.76
C ARG A 147 15.27 -8.20 -1.12
N ILE A 148 15.09 -6.93 -1.45
CA ILE A 148 13.89 -6.34 -2.01
C ILE A 148 13.60 -6.99 -3.37
N ASP A 149 12.40 -7.54 -3.51
CA ASP A 149 11.86 -8.02 -4.78
C ASP A 149 11.27 -6.85 -5.59
N HIS A 150 11.42 -6.86 -6.92
CA HIS A 150 10.89 -5.84 -7.83
C HIS A 150 11.22 -4.39 -7.39
N VAL A 151 12.49 -4.11 -7.07
CA VAL A 151 12.96 -2.79 -6.59
C VAL A 151 12.44 -1.65 -7.46
N GLU A 152 12.52 -1.79 -8.78
CA GLU A 152 12.09 -0.77 -9.73
C GLU A 152 10.59 -0.44 -9.59
N GLU A 153 9.72 -1.45 -9.53
CA GLU A 153 8.29 -1.24 -9.34
C GLU A 153 7.98 -0.61 -7.98
N ARG A 154 8.63 -1.09 -6.91
CA ARG A 154 8.43 -0.55 -5.57
C ARG A 154 8.85 0.92 -5.49
N ALA A 155 10.00 1.25 -6.06
CA ALA A 155 10.48 2.62 -6.11
C ALA A 155 9.60 3.49 -7.02
N TYR A 156 9.17 2.98 -8.18
CA TYR A 156 8.23 3.69 -9.06
C TYR A 156 6.92 4.00 -8.32
N PHE A 157 6.31 3.02 -7.66
CA PHE A 157 5.07 3.21 -6.91
C PHE A 157 5.23 4.26 -5.81
N THR A 158 6.25 4.11 -4.95
CA THR A 158 6.52 5.06 -3.86
C THR A 158 6.74 6.46 -4.39
N ALA A 159 7.58 6.63 -5.43
CA ALA A 159 7.86 7.93 -6.01
C ALA A 159 6.61 8.57 -6.61
N LYS A 160 5.73 7.80 -7.24
CA LYS A 160 4.48 8.32 -7.80
C LYS A 160 3.49 8.73 -6.73
N ILE A 161 3.35 7.96 -5.64
CA ILE A 161 2.55 8.39 -4.49
C ILE A 161 3.13 9.68 -3.89
N ALA A 162 4.44 9.74 -3.66
CA ALA A 162 5.12 10.94 -3.16
C ALA A 162 4.87 12.16 -4.07
N GLN A 163 5.03 12.03 -5.39
CA GLN A 163 4.74 13.10 -6.35
C GLN A 163 3.28 13.54 -6.33
N ALA A 164 2.34 12.60 -6.21
CA ALA A 164 0.92 12.92 -6.23
C ALA A 164 0.51 13.80 -5.03
N PHE A 165 1.16 13.64 -3.89
CA PHE A 165 0.89 14.37 -2.65
C PHE A 165 1.93 15.45 -2.31
N GLY A 166 3.02 15.56 -3.08
CA GLY A 166 4.14 16.43 -2.74
C GLY A 166 4.87 15.99 -1.46
N SER A 167 4.90 14.70 -1.17
CA SER A 167 5.48 14.14 0.05
C SER A 167 6.98 13.96 -0.05
N GLU A 168 7.65 14.04 1.10
CA GLU A 168 9.01 13.55 1.28
C GLU A 168 9.00 12.05 1.60
N VAL A 169 10.11 11.36 1.32
CA VAL A 169 10.26 9.92 1.59
C VAL A 169 11.31 9.70 2.67
N PHE A 170 10.92 9.06 3.75
CA PHE A 170 11.82 8.64 4.82
C PHE A 170 12.09 7.15 4.73
N ILE A 171 13.31 6.77 4.33
CA ILE A 171 13.72 5.37 4.17
C ILE A 171 14.19 4.83 5.51
N PHE A 172 13.56 3.76 5.96
CA PHE A 172 13.88 3.13 7.24
C PHE A 172 14.41 1.72 7.02
N HIS A 173 15.70 1.52 7.25
CA HIS A 173 16.31 0.20 7.13
C HIS A 173 16.49 -0.44 8.52
N SER A 174 16.15 -1.72 8.64
CA SER A 174 16.48 -2.49 9.84
C SER A 174 17.40 -3.64 9.44
N PRO A 175 18.72 -3.51 9.63
CA PRO A 175 19.65 -4.58 9.34
C PRO A 175 19.38 -5.78 10.26
N GLU A 176 19.52 -7.00 9.73
CA GLU A 176 19.47 -8.19 10.57
C GLU A 176 20.66 -8.16 11.54
N THR A 177 20.38 -8.06 12.84
CA THR A 177 21.42 -8.06 13.85
C THR A 177 22.13 -9.42 13.82
N VAL A 178 23.37 -9.45 13.33
CA VAL A 178 24.30 -10.52 13.74
C VAL A 178 24.46 -10.36 15.24
N SER A 179 24.09 -11.37 16.02
CA SER A 179 24.03 -11.36 17.49
C SER A 179 25.36 -10.94 18.13
N LYS A 180 25.64 -9.64 18.21
CA LYS A 180 26.77 -9.06 18.92
C LYS A 180 26.32 -7.83 19.69
N PHE A 181 26.03 -8.06 20.98
CA PHE A 181 26.42 -7.23 22.13
C PHE A 181 26.13 -5.71 22.16
N PHE A 182 25.25 -5.14 21.34
CA PHE A 182 24.88 -3.72 21.48
C PHE A 182 23.36 -3.53 21.61
N HIS A 183 22.94 -2.95 22.74
CA HIS A 183 21.54 -2.64 23.08
C HIS A 183 21.22 -1.14 22.88
N GLY A 184 21.91 -0.47 21.96
CA GLY A 184 21.71 0.96 21.66
C GLY A 184 21.13 1.21 20.27
N GLU A 185 20.43 2.33 20.11
CA GLU A 185 20.10 2.86 18.78
C GLU A 185 21.40 3.20 18.04
N ILE A 186 21.65 2.57 16.89
CA ILE A 186 22.78 2.92 16.04
C ILE A 186 22.29 3.99 15.06
N HIS A 187 22.72 5.24 15.25
CA HIS A 187 22.50 6.29 14.25
C HIS A 187 23.76 6.38 13.39
N LEU A 188 23.72 5.82 12.18
CA LEU A 188 24.81 5.96 11.22
C LEU A 188 24.86 7.40 10.68
N THR A 189 26.05 7.94 10.50
CA THR A 189 26.21 9.18 9.72
C THR A 189 25.76 8.96 8.27
N PRO A 190 25.42 10.03 7.51
CA PRO A 190 25.04 9.88 6.10
C PRO A 190 26.08 9.14 5.24
N ILE A 191 27.36 9.27 5.59
CA ILE A 191 28.48 8.62 4.87
C ILE A 191 28.53 7.13 5.21
N GLU A 192 28.58 6.77 6.50
CA GLU A 192 28.61 5.37 6.95
C GLU A 192 27.36 4.60 6.51
N TRP A 193 26.24 5.30 6.42
CA TRP A 193 25.05 4.72 5.84
C TRP A 193 25.27 4.35 4.39
N ALA A 194 25.69 5.30 3.56
CA ALA A 194 25.83 5.10 2.13
C ALA A 194 26.83 3.96 1.82
N GLU A 195 27.87 3.80 2.64
CA GLU A 195 28.90 2.77 2.50
C GLU A 195 28.43 1.36 2.88
N ASN A 196 27.46 1.22 3.79
CA ASN A 196 27.05 -0.07 4.34
C ASN A 196 25.67 -0.55 3.86
N LEU A 197 25.09 0.12 2.86
CA LEU A 197 23.80 -0.27 2.32
C LEU A 197 23.86 -1.51 1.44
N PRO A 198 22.93 -2.47 1.65
CA PRO A 198 22.61 -3.46 0.62
C PRO A 198 22.33 -2.79 -0.74
N LYS A 199 22.88 -3.38 -1.82
CA LYS A 199 22.81 -2.83 -3.19
C LYS A 199 21.38 -2.47 -3.61
N ASP A 200 20.41 -3.32 -3.29
CA ASP A 200 19.01 -3.13 -3.63
C ASP A 200 18.34 -1.96 -2.90
N ILE A 201 18.80 -1.62 -1.68
CA ILE A 201 18.36 -0.40 -0.99
C ILE A 201 19.02 0.83 -1.62
N SER A 202 20.30 0.74 -1.98
CA SER A 202 20.98 1.79 -2.73
C SER A 202 20.30 2.04 -4.08
N ASP A 203 19.92 0.98 -4.80
CA ASP A 203 19.19 1.06 -6.07
C ASP A 203 17.83 1.76 -5.86
N PHE A 204 17.10 1.43 -4.77
CA PHE A 204 15.86 2.12 -4.40
C PHE A 204 16.07 3.63 -4.17
N MET A 205 17.11 4.01 -3.45
CA MET A 205 17.47 5.42 -3.22
C MET A 205 17.84 6.13 -4.52
N GLU A 206 18.57 5.46 -5.42
CA GLU A 206 18.91 6.00 -6.72
C GLU A 206 17.67 6.26 -7.58
N HIS A 207 16.67 5.38 -7.51
CA HIS A 207 15.37 5.65 -8.11
C HIS A 207 14.69 6.88 -7.49
N MET A 208 14.72 7.08 -6.17
CA MET A 208 14.17 8.29 -5.54
C MET A 208 14.84 9.55 -6.09
N LYS A 209 16.17 9.56 -6.25
CA LYS A 209 16.91 10.66 -6.88
C LYS A 209 16.47 10.88 -8.33
N ARG A 210 16.40 9.81 -9.13
CA ARG A 210 15.97 9.87 -10.54
C ARG A 210 14.57 10.46 -10.70
N TYR A 211 13.66 10.13 -9.78
CA TYR A 211 12.30 10.67 -9.76
C TYR A 211 12.19 12.03 -9.07
N ARG A 212 13.31 12.62 -8.63
CA ARG A 212 13.39 13.92 -7.94
C ARG A 212 12.56 13.98 -6.66
N ILE A 213 12.61 12.90 -5.88
CA ILE A 213 11.94 12.82 -4.58
C ILE A 213 12.92 13.22 -3.49
N ALA A 214 12.54 14.21 -2.68
CA ALA A 214 13.25 14.52 -1.45
C ALA A 214 13.19 13.29 -0.54
N HIS A 215 14.36 12.79 -0.14
CA HIS A 215 14.43 11.62 0.71
C HIS A 215 15.58 11.69 1.70
N ALA A 216 15.33 11.12 2.87
CA ALA A 216 16.29 10.91 3.93
C ALA A 216 16.14 9.46 4.44
N GLY A 217 16.86 9.12 5.50
CA GLY A 217 16.55 7.90 6.23
C GLY A 217 17.18 7.83 7.62
N ARG A 218 16.93 6.72 8.34
CA ARG A 218 17.83 6.08 9.36
C ARG A 218 17.90 4.53 9.26
N SER A 219 18.99 3.94 9.76
CA SER A 219 19.11 2.48 9.97
C SER A 219 18.99 2.16 11.45
N VAL A 220 18.09 1.24 11.85
CA VAL A 220 17.89 0.89 13.28
C VAL A 220 17.84 -0.63 13.48
N PRO A 221 18.72 -1.22 14.31
CA PRO A 221 18.67 -2.65 14.63
C PRO A 221 17.46 -2.98 15.52
N GLY A 222 16.84 -4.16 15.33
CA GLY A 222 15.78 -4.64 16.23
C GLY A 222 14.63 -5.37 15.54
N SER A 223 13.53 -5.60 16.27
CA SER A 223 12.30 -6.21 15.72
C SER A 223 11.67 -5.26 14.70
N ILE A 224 11.70 -5.65 13.43
CA ILE A 224 11.33 -4.81 12.28
C ILE A 224 9.93 -4.23 12.44
N GLY A 225 8.92 -5.05 12.77
CA GLY A 225 7.53 -4.60 12.85
C GLY A 225 7.32 -3.54 13.94
N ARG A 226 7.81 -3.80 15.15
CA ARG A 226 7.75 -2.85 16.27
C ARG A 226 8.53 -1.56 16.00
N MET A 227 9.71 -1.66 15.39
CA MET A 227 10.52 -0.47 15.08
C MET A 227 9.85 0.43 14.05
N ILE A 228 9.18 -0.15 13.05
CA ILE A 228 8.40 0.61 12.05
C ILE A 228 7.28 1.40 12.73
N THR A 229 6.52 0.77 13.64
CA THR A 229 5.38 1.44 14.29
C THR A 229 5.83 2.50 15.29
N ILE A 230 6.91 2.24 16.03
CA ILE A 230 7.55 3.23 16.92
C ILE A 230 8.06 4.43 16.11
N GLU A 231 8.71 4.18 14.97
CA GLU A 231 9.21 5.25 14.11
C GLU A 231 8.07 6.10 13.54
N ALA A 232 7.07 5.45 12.93
CA ALA A 232 5.87 6.10 12.42
C ALA A 232 5.19 6.98 13.48
N PHE A 233 5.11 6.50 14.72
CA PHE A 233 4.50 7.25 15.81
C PHE A 233 5.39 8.42 16.27
N SER A 234 6.67 8.16 16.54
CA SER A 234 7.59 9.11 17.17
C SER A 234 7.94 10.28 16.25
N LYS A 235 8.04 10.03 14.95
CA LYS A 235 8.33 11.06 13.93
C LYS A 235 7.08 11.60 13.26
N ARG A 236 5.88 11.11 13.64
CA ARG A 236 4.59 11.53 13.09
C ARG A 236 4.52 11.38 11.56
N HIS A 237 5.07 10.28 11.03
CA HIS A 237 4.91 9.95 9.62
C HIS A 237 3.42 9.75 9.29
N ASP A 238 2.98 10.25 8.14
CA ASP A 238 1.56 10.29 7.78
C ASP A 238 1.09 9.05 6.99
N LEU A 239 2.04 8.37 6.32
CA LEU A 239 1.80 7.18 5.53
C LEU A 239 2.98 6.23 5.63
N ILE A 240 2.71 4.93 5.75
CA ILE A 240 3.71 3.88 5.60
C ILE A 240 3.49 3.20 4.23
N ILE A 241 4.52 3.12 3.40
CA ILE A 241 4.52 2.25 2.21
C ILE A 241 5.53 1.14 2.45
N MET A 242 5.05 -0.10 2.52
CA MET A 242 5.92 -1.26 2.71
C MET A 242 5.68 -2.33 1.66
N GLY A 243 6.71 -3.14 1.44
CA GLY A 243 6.58 -4.35 0.65
C GLY A 243 6.13 -5.55 1.44
N ALA A 244 5.43 -6.46 0.77
CA ALA A 244 5.23 -7.81 1.27
C ALA A 244 5.69 -8.85 0.25
N ARG A 245 6.51 -9.79 0.71
CA ARG A 245 6.83 -11.01 -0.03
C ARG A 245 5.62 -11.93 -0.01
N GLN A 246 5.45 -12.75 -1.05
CA GLN A 246 4.33 -13.70 -1.11
C GLN A 246 4.30 -14.65 0.09
N ARG A 247 5.45 -15.15 0.56
CA ARG A 247 5.52 -15.98 1.77
C ARG A 247 5.01 -15.25 3.02
N SER A 248 5.33 -13.97 3.17
CA SER A 248 4.84 -13.11 4.26
C SER A 248 3.33 -12.84 4.17
N MET A 249 2.76 -12.90 2.96
CA MET A 249 1.31 -12.79 2.73
C MET A 249 0.59 -14.13 2.89
N LEU A 250 1.29 -15.26 2.75
CA LEU A 250 0.76 -16.61 2.94
C LEU A 250 0.85 -17.07 4.40
N SER A 251 1.81 -16.59 5.17
CA SER A 251 1.93 -16.92 6.60
C SER A 251 0.78 -16.27 7.39
N SER A 252 -0.27 -17.03 7.65
CA SER A 252 -1.39 -16.68 8.53
C SER A 252 -1.12 -16.99 10.00
N ILE A 253 -0.02 -17.68 10.33
CA ILE A 253 0.20 -18.29 11.65
C ILE A 253 1.69 -18.37 11.99
N LEU A 254 2.40 -17.25 12.00
CA LEU A 254 3.72 -17.18 12.66
C LEU A 254 3.76 -15.95 13.55
N LYS A 255 3.93 -16.14 14.87
CA LYS A 255 4.41 -15.08 15.76
C LYS A 255 5.64 -14.45 15.10
N GLY A 256 5.60 -13.15 14.82
CA GLY A 256 6.74 -12.40 14.30
C GLY A 256 6.74 -12.07 12.80
N ASN A 257 5.60 -12.14 12.07
CA ASN A 257 5.52 -11.56 10.73
C ASN A 257 5.44 -10.02 10.80
N PRO A 258 6.47 -9.27 10.32
CA PRO A 258 6.48 -7.81 10.43
C PRO A 258 5.31 -7.14 9.71
N VAL A 259 4.82 -7.73 8.62
CA VAL A 259 3.68 -7.19 7.85
C VAL A 259 2.40 -7.21 8.69
N GLU A 260 2.13 -8.31 9.39
CA GLU A 260 0.95 -8.44 10.24
C GLU A 260 1.04 -7.56 11.49
N GLU A 261 2.24 -7.45 12.07
CA GLU A 261 2.48 -6.58 13.22
C GLU A 261 2.22 -5.10 12.88
N VAL A 262 2.72 -4.63 11.73
CA VAL A 262 2.49 -3.25 11.26
C VAL A 262 1.02 -3.05 10.87
N LEU A 263 0.39 -4.02 10.19
CA LEU A 263 -1.06 -3.95 9.85
C LEU A 263 -1.95 -3.75 11.09
N ARG A 264 -1.61 -4.42 12.19
CA ARG A 264 -2.38 -4.35 13.44
C ARG A 264 -2.14 -3.05 14.21
N ASN A 265 -0.91 -2.55 14.20
CA ASN A 265 -0.46 -1.51 15.12
C ASN A 265 -0.02 -0.19 14.45
N THR A 266 -0.21 -0.04 13.13
CA THR A 266 0.19 1.19 12.42
C THR A 266 -0.54 2.42 12.97
N PRO A 267 0.18 3.52 13.29
CA PRO A 267 -0.41 4.74 13.83
C PRO A 267 -0.99 5.67 12.74
N CYS A 268 -0.69 5.38 11.48
CA CYS A 268 -1.11 6.13 10.31
C CYS A 268 -1.52 5.17 9.18
N ASP A 269 -1.96 5.73 8.06
CA ASP A 269 -2.34 4.92 6.91
C ASP A 269 -1.15 4.05 6.46
N LEU A 270 -1.46 2.86 5.96
CA LEU A 270 -0.45 1.91 5.50
C LEU A 270 -0.86 1.36 4.15
N ILE A 271 0.06 1.39 3.19
CA ILE A 271 -0.06 0.72 1.90
C ILE A 271 0.95 -0.43 1.86
N ILE A 272 0.44 -1.64 1.71
CA ILE A 272 1.25 -2.81 1.36
C ILE A 272 1.22 -2.98 -0.14
N LEU A 273 2.37 -2.79 -0.77
CA LEU A 273 2.54 -3.07 -2.20
C LEU A 273 2.99 -4.51 -2.42
N LYS A 274 2.18 -5.24 -3.16
CA LYS A 274 2.49 -6.53 -3.74
C LYS A 274 2.69 -6.36 -5.26
N PRO A 275 3.93 -6.42 -5.77
CA PRO A 275 4.24 -6.42 -7.19
C PRO A 275 3.54 -7.54 -7.97
N ARG A 276 3.39 -7.33 -9.28
CA ARG A 276 2.93 -8.35 -10.23
C ARG A 276 3.94 -9.49 -10.25
N ARG A 277 3.46 -10.73 -10.34
CA ARG A 277 4.36 -11.86 -10.57
C ARG A 277 4.91 -11.79 -11.99
N GLU A 278 6.23 -11.85 -12.12
CA GLU A 278 6.84 -12.31 -13.36
C GLU A 278 6.43 -13.78 -13.54
N GLY A 279 5.82 -14.07 -14.69
CA GLY A 279 5.39 -15.42 -15.07
C GLY A 279 6.54 -16.23 -15.62
#